data_AF-A0A0S8AH74-F1
#
_entry.id   AF-A0A0S8AH74-F1
#
_cell.length_a   1.000
_cell.length_b   1.000
_cell.length_c   1.000
_cell.angle_alpha   90.00
_cell.angle_beta   90.00
_cell.angle_gamma   90.00
#
_symmetry.space_group_name_H-M   'P 1'
#
loop_
_entity.id
_entity.type
_entity.pdbx_description
1 polymer ?
#
loop_
_entity_poly.entity_id
_entity_poly.type
_entity_poly.pdbx_seq_one_letter_code
_entity_poly.pdbx_strand_id
1 'polypeptide(L)'
;MQKADTKEQQEIPASTSLPDKKLQDARQLINIFILAWKNYGLYPEDHVSTIKSFEKLVAAFGNFFAIHGNLHLTVEKDRFLCESEIIHEVSPESPSEDIITLLYRDGIKWVEFQEGLTLEEIASFFRIAYKYRLFVEETEGDIVTALMDEELEYIDFKAVDIFWQDLLLMDFSQLPPPAPPPEEVADQNETDQSQQPAGPDGEDTYARSIADPSISDAQLELSNTDYEILQQMVQEEESWVLTEDLIEVLMIILKSQSDQEKFAAVLEFISEEAIETIKLESFDLLAKLLQSLHKLFSPETSTEQIWQSSRIDRFFQDLSRPEVFQLISDKLLKLQRIEIEKLKALGQALLYLSPEIIPFLVPVILQSSSHDIQKMVSLVIVNLCQRDIRPLEKIVRQHGTEMGDKLLFILNRLQGDRINNILFKMCEHPTDKVRRKAIKILVDRDPKYAQKLFSLIDDPSKEIRTCILAAVAKHKSSTLENLLLNYLSGNSANKDPAHILACYEALGRCGSNKAVTFLQKILLSRGWNSFMGSGKLIFREGAAIALALLDTPEAKDVLQKASKSRFKVIKKAFDRTKTITVSGENTND
;
A
#
# COMPACT_ATOMS: atom_id res chain seq x y z
N MET A 1 77.59 -3.38 -5.51
CA MET A 1 77.81 -2.07 -6.18
C MET A 1 76.69 -1.91 -7.19
N GLN A 2 75.64 -1.17 -6.83
CA GLN A 2 75.38 0.25 -7.17
C GLN A 2 74.73 0.39 -8.57
N LYS A 3 73.45 0.76 -8.62
CA LYS A 3 72.86 2.11 -8.90
C LYS A 3 72.86 2.40 -10.42
N ALA A 4 71.84 2.95 -11.08
CA ALA A 4 70.79 3.93 -10.74
C ALA A 4 69.60 3.74 -11.74
N ASP A 5 68.32 3.86 -11.41
CA ASP A 5 67.51 5.01 -10.93
C ASP A 5 67.02 5.93 -12.08
N THR A 6 65.73 5.86 -12.42
CA THR A 6 64.94 7.05 -12.81
C THR A 6 63.47 6.79 -12.47
N LYS A 7 63.01 7.46 -11.41
CA LYS A 7 61.60 7.66 -11.05
C LYS A 7 60.90 8.53 -12.09
N GLU A 8 59.71 8.12 -12.53
CA GLU A 8 58.64 9.05 -12.90
C GLU A 8 57.50 8.87 -11.89
N GLN A 9 57.37 9.87 -11.01
CA GLN A 9 56.21 10.08 -10.17
C GLN A 9 55.13 10.73 -11.04
N GLN A 10 54.08 9.99 -11.37
CA GLN A 10 52.80 10.60 -11.73
C GLN A 10 52.02 10.81 -10.43
N GLU A 11 52.09 12.03 -9.91
CA GLU A 11 51.13 12.55 -8.93
C GLU A 11 49.75 12.60 -9.59
N ILE A 12 48.85 11.74 -9.11
CA ILE A 12 47.40 11.86 -9.35
C ILE A 12 46.90 13.00 -8.44
N PRO A 13 46.29 14.07 -8.97
CA PRO A 13 45.75 15.12 -8.12
C PRO A 13 44.48 14.61 -7.41
N ALA A 14 44.44 14.79 -6.10
CA ALA A 14 43.28 14.52 -5.26
C ALA A 14 42.13 15.49 -5.61
N SER A 15 41.04 14.95 -6.15
CA SER A 15 39.77 15.65 -6.33
C SER A 15 38.65 14.85 -5.64
N THR A 16 38.39 15.16 -4.37
CA THR A 16 37.30 14.61 -3.56
C THR A 16 36.66 15.77 -2.80
N SER A 17 35.49 16.28 -3.21
CA SER A 17 34.85 17.34 -2.40
C SER A 17 33.38 17.66 -2.67
N LEU A 18 32.46 16.68 -2.84
CA LEU A 18 31.03 16.91 -2.54
C LEU A 18 30.23 15.60 -2.31
N PRO A 19 30.27 14.58 -3.20
CA PRO A 19 29.59 13.30 -2.96
C PRO A 19 30.16 12.56 -1.74
N ASP A 20 31.49 12.59 -1.58
CA ASP A 20 32.18 11.94 -0.46
C ASP A 20 31.79 12.53 0.89
N LYS A 21 31.47 13.83 0.94
CA LYS A 21 31.14 14.49 2.19
C LYS A 21 29.75 14.07 2.69
N LYS A 22 28.76 14.02 1.80
CA LYS A 22 27.43 13.49 2.13
C LYS A 22 27.51 12.04 2.57
N LEU A 23 28.27 11.21 1.85
CA LEU A 23 28.48 9.81 2.19
C LEU A 23 29.22 9.65 3.53
N GLN A 24 30.22 10.49 3.81
CA GLN A 24 30.94 10.49 5.07
C GLN A 24 30.05 10.91 6.25
N ASP A 25 29.26 11.97 6.08
CA ASP A 25 28.31 12.44 7.09
C ASP A 25 27.21 11.38 7.32
N ALA A 26 26.72 10.73 6.27
CA ALA A 26 25.77 9.62 6.36
C ALA A 26 26.38 8.42 7.09
N ARG A 27 27.63 8.03 6.78
CA ARG A 27 28.34 6.96 7.50
C ARG A 27 28.49 7.28 8.99
N GLN A 28 28.82 8.52 9.34
CA GLN A 28 28.91 8.94 10.74
C GLN A 28 27.56 8.86 11.43
N LEU A 29 26.48 9.32 10.79
CA LEU A 29 25.13 9.24 11.32
C LEU A 29 24.71 7.78 11.54
N ILE A 30 24.96 6.90 10.56
CA ILE A 30 24.59 5.49 10.68
C ILE A 30 25.40 4.77 11.77
N ASN A 31 26.66 5.14 11.98
CA ASN A 31 27.41 4.62 13.13
C ASN A 31 26.78 5.04 14.47
N ILE A 32 26.26 6.27 14.58
CA ILE A 32 25.51 6.72 15.75
C ILE A 32 24.19 5.95 15.88
N PHE A 33 23.49 5.72 14.77
CA PHE A 33 22.25 4.93 14.71
C PHE A 33 22.46 3.49 15.20
N ILE A 34 23.47 2.78 14.69
CA ILE A 34 23.80 1.41 15.08
C ILE A 34 24.27 1.36 16.55
N LEU A 35 24.99 2.39 17.02
CA LEU A 35 25.37 2.49 18.43
C LEU A 35 24.14 2.70 19.33
N ALA A 36 23.19 3.54 18.90
CA ALA A 36 21.93 3.73 19.61
C ALA A 36 21.12 2.42 19.65
N TRP A 37 21.16 1.62 18.58
CA TRP A 37 20.46 0.32 18.51
C TRP A 37 21.03 -0.67 19.52
N LYS A 38 22.37 -0.78 19.55
CA LYS A 38 23.07 -1.60 20.55
C LYS A 38 22.77 -1.15 21.98
N ASN A 39 22.74 0.16 22.23
CA ASN A 39 22.42 0.69 23.55
C ASN A 39 20.97 0.40 23.95
N TYR A 40 20.02 0.55 23.02
CA TYR A 40 18.61 0.19 23.25
C TYR A 40 18.46 -1.29 23.59
N GLY A 41 19.26 -2.16 22.95
CA GLY A 41 19.22 -3.59 23.25
C GLY A 41 19.79 -4.00 24.61
N LEU A 42 20.61 -3.15 25.24
CA LEU A 42 21.27 -3.41 26.52
C LEU A 42 20.53 -2.81 27.73
N TYR A 43 19.75 -1.75 27.53
CA TYR A 43 19.11 -1.00 28.61
C TYR A 43 17.61 -0.79 28.36
N PRO A 44 16.76 -0.74 29.41
CA PRO A 44 15.35 -0.38 29.26
C PRO A 44 15.13 0.98 28.58
N GLU A 45 13.94 1.17 28.01
CA GLU A 45 13.55 2.39 27.27
C GLU A 45 13.72 3.68 28.11
N ASP A 46 13.35 3.62 29.40
CA ASP A 46 13.45 4.76 30.33
C ASP A 46 14.86 5.01 30.87
N HIS A 47 15.86 4.21 30.48
CA HIS A 47 17.21 4.33 31.01
C HIS A 47 17.92 5.57 30.44
N VAL A 48 18.67 6.28 31.30
CA VAL A 48 19.38 7.52 30.96
C VAL A 48 20.33 7.34 29.77
N SER A 49 20.94 6.16 29.60
CA SER A 49 21.81 5.88 28.45
C SER A 49 21.04 5.77 27.12
N THR A 50 19.82 5.23 27.14
CA THR A 50 18.95 5.09 25.96
C THR A 50 18.46 6.46 25.52
N ILE A 51 17.91 7.24 26.46
CA ILE A 51 17.44 8.62 26.22
C ILE A 51 18.57 9.48 25.65
N LYS A 52 19.75 9.48 26.27
CA LYS A 52 20.92 10.23 25.76
C LYS A 52 21.41 9.76 24.39
N SER A 53 21.21 8.49 24.05
CA SER A 53 21.57 7.96 22.72
C SER A 53 20.58 8.46 21.67
N PHE A 54 19.29 8.49 21.98
CA PHE A 54 18.26 9.05 21.10
C PHE A 54 18.40 10.56 20.93
N GLU A 55 18.66 11.33 22.00
CA GLU A 55 18.94 12.77 21.88
C GLU A 55 20.13 13.06 20.94
N LYS A 56 21.20 12.27 21.06
CA LYS A 56 22.36 12.35 20.14
C LYS A 56 21.99 11.99 18.71
N LEU A 57 21.14 10.98 18.54
CA LEU A 57 20.69 10.54 17.21
C LEU A 57 19.81 11.59 16.55
N VAL A 58 18.83 12.17 17.27
CA VAL A 58 18.00 13.29 16.77
C VAL A 58 18.87 14.48 16.39
N ALA A 59 19.86 14.85 17.22
CA ALA A 59 20.79 15.93 16.90
C ALA A 59 21.64 15.63 15.66
N ALA A 60 22.08 14.38 15.48
CA ALA A 60 22.82 13.94 14.30
C ALA A 60 21.95 14.00 13.02
N PHE A 61 20.71 13.54 13.10
CA PHE A 61 19.72 13.69 12.03
C PHE A 61 19.45 15.15 11.69
N GLY A 62 19.22 16.01 12.69
CA GLY A 62 19.00 17.44 12.49
C GLY A 62 20.18 18.13 11.79
N ASN A 63 21.42 17.79 12.18
CA ASN A 63 22.62 18.30 11.51
C ASN A 63 22.74 17.80 10.07
N PHE A 64 22.38 16.53 9.81
CA PHE A 64 22.40 15.96 8.47
C PHE A 64 21.34 16.61 7.57
N PHE A 65 20.10 16.74 8.05
CA PHE A 65 18.99 17.34 7.31
C PHE A 65 19.27 18.79 6.93
N ALA A 66 19.87 19.57 7.84
CA ALA A 66 20.23 20.97 7.58
C ALA A 66 21.24 21.14 6.42
N ILE A 67 22.05 20.12 6.15
CA ILE A 67 23.12 20.19 5.13
C ILE A 67 22.69 19.48 3.84
N HIS A 68 22.13 18.27 3.95
CA HIS A 68 21.94 17.33 2.83
C HIS A 68 20.47 16.99 2.53
N GLY A 69 19.52 17.45 3.36
CA GLY A 69 18.10 17.07 3.28
C GLY A 69 17.83 15.66 3.77
N ASN A 70 16.71 15.05 3.33
CA ASN A 70 16.26 13.73 3.78
C ASN A 70 17.31 12.63 3.56
N LEU A 71 17.34 11.66 4.47
CA LEU A 71 18.25 10.50 4.39
C LEU A 71 17.48 9.29 3.87
N HIS A 72 17.78 8.86 2.65
CA HIS A 72 17.25 7.64 2.05
C HIS A 72 18.26 6.50 2.18
N LEU A 73 17.82 5.38 2.77
CA LEU A 73 18.62 4.18 3.01
C LEU A 73 18.00 2.99 2.29
N THR A 74 18.71 2.40 1.35
CA THR A 74 18.33 1.10 0.77
C THR A 74 18.83 -0.02 1.68
N VAL A 75 17.95 -0.99 1.93
CA VAL A 75 18.20 -2.14 2.79
C VAL A 75 18.47 -3.36 1.91
N GLU A 76 19.65 -3.95 2.07
CA GLU A 76 20.02 -5.24 1.49
C GLU A 76 20.30 -6.25 2.61
N LYS A 77 20.56 -7.51 2.23
CA LYS A 77 20.65 -8.65 3.16
C LYS A 77 21.58 -8.42 4.35
N ASP A 78 22.69 -7.72 4.13
CA ASP A 78 23.78 -7.56 5.08
C ASP A 78 24.35 -6.12 5.08
N ARG A 79 23.67 -5.16 4.44
CA ARG A 79 24.22 -3.81 4.25
C ARG A 79 23.14 -2.74 4.07
N PHE A 80 23.49 -1.52 4.46
CA PHE A 80 22.78 -0.30 4.06
C PHE A 80 23.52 0.40 2.93
N LEU A 81 22.75 0.91 1.96
CA LEU A 81 23.26 1.73 0.87
C LEU A 81 22.62 3.11 0.89
N CYS A 82 23.39 4.13 0.53
CA CYS A 82 22.89 5.48 0.24
C CYS A 82 23.28 5.83 -1.19
N GLU A 83 22.31 6.20 -2.03
CA GLU A 83 22.47 6.59 -3.46
C GLU A 83 23.12 5.56 -4.41
N SER A 84 23.67 4.45 -3.88
CA SER A 84 24.30 3.25 -4.50
C SER A 84 25.62 2.84 -3.81
N GLU A 85 26.08 3.60 -2.82
CA GLU A 85 27.30 3.33 -2.07
C GLU A 85 27.02 2.67 -0.72
N ILE A 86 27.85 1.71 -0.34
CA ILE A 86 27.74 1.01 0.95
C ILE A 86 28.15 1.96 2.07
N ILE A 87 27.24 2.19 3.02
CA ILE A 87 27.49 3.05 4.18
C ILE A 87 27.72 2.23 5.46
N HIS A 88 27.15 1.03 5.53
CA HIS A 88 27.36 0.11 6.64
C HIS A 88 27.16 -1.32 6.17
N GLU A 89 27.99 -2.23 6.68
CA GLU A 89 27.93 -3.67 6.43
C GLU A 89 27.91 -4.39 7.78
N VAL A 90 27.03 -5.39 7.92
CA VAL A 90 26.81 -6.13 9.16
C VAL A 90 28.05 -6.95 9.50
N SER A 91 28.48 -6.91 10.77
CA SER A 91 29.62 -7.72 11.22
C SER A 91 29.30 -9.22 11.18
N PRO A 92 30.24 -10.09 10.72
CA PRO A 92 30.03 -11.54 10.65
C PRO A 92 29.75 -12.23 11.99
N GLU A 93 30.03 -11.55 13.11
CA GLU A 93 30.03 -12.14 14.45
C GLU A 93 28.63 -12.20 15.10
N SER A 94 27.63 -11.48 14.60
CA SER A 94 26.25 -11.48 15.14
C SER A 94 25.17 -11.00 14.14
N PRO A 95 24.97 -11.71 13.01
CA PRO A 95 24.08 -11.24 11.93
C PRO A 95 22.59 -11.22 12.29
N SER A 96 22.11 -12.06 13.22
CA SER A 96 20.67 -12.21 13.49
C SER A 96 20.06 -11.14 14.39
N GLU A 97 20.87 -10.40 15.15
CA GLU A 97 20.41 -9.30 16.04
C GLU A 97 20.63 -7.91 15.42
N ASP A 98 21.22 -7.85 14.23
CA ASP A 98 21.44 -6.59 13.53
C ASP A 98 20.12 -6.09 12.92
N ILE A 99 19.83 -4.82 13.15
CA ILE A 99 18.63 -4.17 12.63
C ILE A 99 18.53 -4.26 11.10
N ILE A 100 19.66 -4.26 10.38
CA ILE A 100 19.67 -4.38 8.92
C ILE A 100 19.09 -5.73 8.49
N THR A 101 19.55 -6.81 9.13
CA THR A 101 19.06 -8.16 8.87
C THR A 101 17.58 -8.30 9.21
N LEU A 102 17.13 -7.67 10.30
CA LEU A 102 15.72 -7.66 10.70
C LEU A 102 14.83 -6.95 9.68
N LEU A 103 15.23 -5.75 9.24
CA LEU A 103 14.49 -4.99 8.24
C LEU A 103 14.43 -5.75 6.90
N TYR A 104 15.55 -6.35 6.47
CA TYR A 104 15.58 -7.15 5.26
C TYR A 104 14.73 -8.43 5.37
N ARG A 105 14.79 -9.13 6.51
CA ARG A 105 14.00 -10.34 6.81
C ARG A 105 12.51 -10.07 6.64
N ASP A 106 12.05 -8.93 7.14
CA ASP A 106 10.64 -8.52 7.06
C ASP A 106 10.30 -7.80 5.74
N GLY A 107 11.22 -7.81 4.77
CA GLY A 107 10.96 -7.35 3.40
C GLY A 107 11.06 -5.84 3.19
N ILE A 108 11.59 -5.06 4.14
CA ILE A 108 11.83 -3.62 3.95
C ILE A 108 12.97 -3.44 2.94
N LYS A 109 12.67 -2.75 1.84
CA LYS A 109 13.62 -2.41 0.77
C LYS A 109 14.33 -1.08 0.99
N TRP A 110 13.63 -0.10 1.53
CA TRP A 110 14.25 1.17 1.90
C TRP A 110 13.52 1.82 3.06
N VAL A 111 14.25 2.63 3.82
CA VAL A 111 13.74 3.50 4.87
C VAL A 111 14.24 4.92 4.58
N GLU A 112 13.36 5.91 4.66
CA GLU A 112 13.67 7.31 4.47
C GLU A 112 13.32 8.12 5.72
N PHE A 113 14.30 8.82 6.27
CA PHE A 113 14.14 9.75 7.39
C PHE A 113 14.05 11.18 6.86
N GLN A 114 13.04 11.91 7.32
CA GLN A 114 12.68 13.24 6.82
C GLN A 114 12.92 14.34 7.87
N GLU A 115 13.09 15.58 7.40
CA GLU A 115 13.24 16.73 8.28
C GLU A 115 11.99 16.93 9.16
N GLY A 116 12.19 17.07 10.47
CA GLY A 116 11.12 17.13 11.48
C GLY A 116 11.08 15.94 12.43
N LEU A 117 11.91 14.92 12.18
CA LEU A 117 12.04 13.70 12.99
C LEU A 117 12.19 14.00 14.50
N THR A 118 11.27 13.43 15.28
CA THR A 118 11.19 13.63 16.73
C THR A 118 11.84 12.49 17.51
N LEU A 119 12.12 12.71 18.81
CA LEU A 119 12.63 11.67 19.70
C LEU A 119 11.63 10.52 19.84
N GLU A 120 10.34 10.84 19.96
CA GLU A 120 9.25 9.86 20.09
C GLU A 120 9.19 8.93 18.88
N GLU A 121 9.29 9.44 17.66
CA GLU A 121 9.27 8.60 16.46
C GLU A 121 10.49 7.67 16.34
N ILE A 122 11.68 8.16 16.68
CA ILE A 122 12.88 7.31 16.73
C ILE A 122 12.70 6.22 17.78
N ALA A 123 12.20 6.58 18.97
CA ALA A 123 11.95 5.62 20.02
C ALA A 123 10.93 4.56 19.58
N SER A 124 9.82 4.98 18.97
CA SER A 124 8.79 4.09 18.42
C SER A 124 9.35 3.16 17.33
N PHE A 125 10.15 3.68 16.38
CA PHE A 125 10.80 2.86 15.36
C PHE A 125 11.69 1.77 15.98
N PHE A 126 12.52 2.15 16.97
CA PHE A 126 13.43 1.21 17.65
C PHE A 126 12.65 0.20 18.48
N ARG A 127 11.61 0.63 19.20
CA ARG A 127 10.72 -0.21 19.99
C ARG A 127 10.06 -1.28 19.12
N ILE A 128 9.57 -0.89 17.94
CA ILE A 128 8.97 -1.82 16.98
C ILE A 128 10.02 -2.80 16.47
N ALA A 129 11.13 -2.32 15.92
CA ALA A 129 12.19 -3.19 15.40
C ALA A 129 12.70 -4.17 16.48
N TYR A 130 12.79 -3.73 17.74
CA TYR A 130 13.25 -4.55 18.86
C TYR A 130 12.20 -5.56 19.33
N LYS A 131 10.91 -5.19 19.34
CA LYS A 131 9.80 -6.10 19.65
C LYS A 131 9.80 -7.33 18.75
N TYR A 132 10.09 -7.14 17.45
CA TYR A 132 10.10 -8.21 16.44
C TYR A 132 11.50 -8.82 16.20
N ARG A 133 12.47 -8.58 17.07
CA ARG A 133 13.85 -9.07 16.89
C ARG A 133 13.96 -10.60 16.99
N LEU A 134 13.14 -11.23 17.84
CA LEU A 134 13.14 -12.68 18.07
C LEU A 134 11.94 -13.32 17.34
N PHE A 135 12.15 -14.50 16.75
CA PHE A 135 11.04 -15.42 16.44
C PHE A 135 10.48 -15.94 17.76
N VAL A 136 9.62 -15.17 18.41
CA VAL A 136 8.75 -15.72 19.44
C VAL A 136 7.42 -15.96 18.77
N GLU A 137 6.90 -17.20 18.83
CA GLU A 137 5.57 -17.57 18.34
C GLU A 137 4.42 -16.71 18.94
N GLU A 138 4.75 -15.85 19.91
CA GLU A 138 3.84 -14.93 20.61
C GLU A 138 3.79 -13.51 20.02
N THR A 139 4.75 -13.09 19.18
CA THR A 139 4.70 -11.74 18.58
C THR A 139 3.85 -11.75 17.32
N GLU A 140 2.62 -11.24 17.40
CA GLU A 140 1.73 -11.06 16.25
C GLU A 140 2.25 -9.97 15.31
N GLY A 141 2.42 -10.32 14.03
CA GLY A 141 2.83 -9.40 12.95
C GLY A 141 4.34 -9.38 12.65
N ASP A 142 4.72 -8.53 11.69
CA ASP A 142 6.11 -8.24 11.32
C ASP A 142 6.43 -6.75 11.52
N ILE A 143 7.71 -6.38 11.41
CA ILE A 143 8.17 -4.99 11.56
C ILE A 143 7.44 -4.07 10.59
N VAL A 144 7.24 -4.53 9.35
CA VAL A 144 6.53 -3.76 8.32
C VAL A 144 5.18 -3.33 8.83
N THR A 145 4.38 -4.26 9.35
CA THR A 145 3.01 -3.94 9.76
C THR A 145 2.98 -2.99 10.95
N ALA A 146 3.79 -3.27 11.97
CA ALA A 146 3.83 -2.43 13.15
C ALA A 146 4.31 -1.00 12.83
N LEU A 147 5.25 -0.84 11.89
CA LEU A 147 5.65 0.49 11.41
C LEU A 147 4.53 1.20 10.65
N MET A 148 3.62 0.48 9.97
CA MET A 148 2.45 1.09 9.32
C MET A 148 1.43 1.59 10.35
N ASP A 149 1.19 0.82 11.41
CA ASP A 149 0.20 1.13 12.45
C ASP A 149 0.63 2.22 13.43
N GLU A 150 1.94 2.33 13.67
CA GLU A 150 2.51 3.40 14.50
C GLU A 150 2.44 4.77 13.80
N GLU A 151 2.18 4.79 12.49
CA GLU A 151 1.84 6.00 11.74
C GLU A 151 2.89 7.14 11.85
N LEU A 152 4.16 6.77 11.85
CA LEU A 152 5.31 7.68 11.95
C LEU A 152 5.22 8.80 10.90
N GLU A 153 5.39 10.05 11.33
CA GLU A 153 5.16 11.24 10.51
C GLU A 153 6.34 11.54 9.57
N TYR A 154 7.57 11.34 10.07
CA TYR A 154 8.83 11.70 9.44
C TYR A 154 9.73 10.50 9.12
N ILE A 155 9.23 9.27 9.28
CA ILE A 155 9.89 8.04 8.85
C ILE A 155 9.00 7.38 7.80
N ASP A 156 9.50 7.25 6.58
CA ASP A 156 8.83 6.54 5.49
C ASP A 156 9.61 5.28 5.13
N PHE A 157 8.93 4.29 4.55
CA PHE A 157 9.59 3.06 4.15
C PHE A 157 8.83 2.37 3.02
N LYS A 158 9.54 1.51 2.29
CA LYS A 158 8.94 0.61 1.32
C LYS A 158 9.27 -0.82 1.68
N ALA A 159 8.23 -1.64 1.81
CA ALA A 159 8.36 -3.08 1.92
C ALA A 159 8.00 -3.77 0.60
N VAL A 160 8.57 -4.95 0.38
CA VAL A 160 8.08 -5.92 -0.60
C VAL A 160 7.47 -7.08 0.16
N ASP A 161 6.21 -7.37 -0.15
CA ASP A 161 5.49 -8.54 0.36
C ASP A 161 6.06 -9.80 -0.31
N ILE A 162 7.20 -10.30 0.19
CA ILE A 162 7.87 -11.50 -0.35
C ILE A 162 6.97 -12.74 -0.17
N PHE A 163 6.21 -12.80 0.93
CA PHE A 163 5.34 -13.93 1.26
C PHE A 163 4.14 -14.10 0.33
N TRP A 164 3.69 -13.02 -0.31
CA TRP A 164 2.48 -13.00 -1.14
C TRP A 164 2.75 -12.91 -2.65
N GLN A 165 4.02 -13.02 -3.07
CA GLN A 165 4.36 -12.97 -4.50
C GLN A 165 3.64 -14.04 -5.30
N ASP A 166 3.46 -15.26 -4.77
CA ASP A 166 2.77 -16.34 -5.47
C ASP A 166 1.31 -15.98 -5.80
N LEU A 167 0.63 -15.28 -4.90
CA LEU A 167 -0.74 -14.80 -5.12
C LEU A 167 -0.78 -13.71 -6.21
N LEU A 168 0.28 -12.90 -6.29
CA LEU A 168 0.45 -11.83 -7.29
C LEU A 168 0.86 -12.34 -8.69
N LEU A 169 1.40 -13.56 -8.79
CA LEU A 169 1.83 -14.15 -10.06
C LEU A 169 0.69 -14.80 -10.84
N MET A 170 -0.47 -15.03 -10.21
CA MET A 170 -1.63 -15.62 -10.85
C MET A 170 -2.41 -14.55 -11.65
N ASP A 171 -2.57 -14.77 -12.96
CA ASP A 171 -3.32 -13.88 -13.83
C ASP A 171 -4.84 -14.13 -13.73
N PHE A 172 -5.49 -13.40 -12.83
CA PHE A 172 -6.95 -13.39 -12.70
C PHE A 172 -7.65 -12.36 -13.59
N SER A 173 -6.90 -11.65 -14.46
CA SER A 173 -7.50 -10.69 -15.39
C SER A 173 -8.36 -11.36 -16.46
N GLN A 174 -8.15 -12.67 -16.69
CA GLN A 174 -8.93 -13.50 -17.61
C GLN A 174 -10.30 -13.90 -17.04
N LEU A 175 -10.57 -13.65 -15.75
CA LEU A 175 -11.90 -13.90 -15.18
C LEU A 175 -12.92 -12.94 -15.78
N PRO A 176 -14.12 -13.41 -16.18
CA PRO A 176 -15.13 -12.54 -16.75
C PRO A 176 -15.52 -11.43 -15.76
N PRO A 177 -15.81 -10.22 -16.27
CA PRO A 177 -16.34 -9.14 -15.45
C PRO A 177 -17.71 -9.53 -14.90
N PRO A 178 -18.10 -9.04 -13.70
CA PRO A 178 -19.40 -9.35 -13.14
C PRO A 178 -20.53 -8.95 -14.10
N ALA A 179 -21.43 -9.90 -14.36
CA ALA A 179 -22.59 -9.67 -15.22
C ALA A 179 -23.45 -8.53 -14.65
N PRO A 180 -24.02 -7.65 -15.49
CA PRO A 180 -24.96 -6.64 -15.03
C PRO A 180 -26.16 -7.31 -14.33
N PRO A 181 -26.73 -6.68 -13.28
CA PRO A 181 -27.89 -7.24 -12.60
C PRO A 181 -29.02 -7.49 -13.61
N PRO A 182 -29.75 -8.62 -13.51
CA PRO A 182 -30.85 -8.89 -14.41
C PRO A 182 -31.91 -7.79 -14.27
N GLU A 183 -32.33 -7.21 -15.39
CA GLU A 183 -33.57 -6.42 -15.42
C GLU A 183 -34.71 -7.37 -15.06
N GLU A 184 -35.50 -7.02 -14.05
CA GLU A 184 -36.67 -7.76 -13.61
C GLU A 184 -37.70 -7.82 -14.75
N VAL A 185 -37.64 -8.87 -15.57
CA VAL A 185 -38.72 -9.22 -16.48
C VAL A 185 -39.72 -10.05 -15.67
N ALA A 186 -40.80 -9.39 -15.29
CA ALA A 186 -41.97 -10.03 -14.75
C ALA A 186 -42.70 -10.81 -15.85
N ASP A 187 -42.80 -12.13 -15.70
CA ASP A 187 -43.82 -12.99 -16.33
C ASP A 187 -44.16 -14.07 -15.28
N GLN A 188 -45.30 -13.97 -14.58
CA GLN A 188 -46.65 -14.39 -14.99
C GLN A 188 -46.77 -15.88 -15.34
N ASN A 189 -47.25 -16.62 -14.34
CA ASN A 189 -48.16 -17.77 -14.40
C ASN A 189 -47.88 -18.88 -15.43
N GLU A 190 -47.38 -20.01 -14.94
CA GLU A 190 -47.90 -21.33 -15.36
C GLU A 190 -48.17 -22.18 -14.11
N THR A 191 -49.44 -22.22 -13.71
CA THR A 191 -50.01 -23.36 -12.97
C THR A 191 -50.06 -24.53 -13.93
N ASP A 192 -49.29 -25.59 -13.67
CA ASP A 192 -49.52 -26.87 -14.34
C ASP A 192 -49.86 -27.96 -13.31
N GLN A 193 -51.07 -28.48 -13.46
CA GLN A 193 -51.60 -29.61 -12.71
C GLN A 193 -51.14 -30.88 -13.41
N SER A 194 -50.19 -31.59 -12.82
CA SER A 194 -49.81 -32.91 -13.32
C SER A 194 -50.88 -33.95 -12.99
N GLN A 195 -51.80 -34.16 -13.93
CA GLN A 195 -52.59 -35.38 -14.05
C GLN A 195 -51.68 -36.51 -14.56
N GLN A 196 -51.53 -37.58 -13.79
CA GLN A 196 -50.91 -38.83 -14.24
C GLN A 196 -51.82 -39.53 -15.28
N PRO A 197 -51.28 -39.99 -16.42
CA PRO A 197 -51.93 -41.01 -17.23
C PRO A 197 -51.47 -42.41 -16.79
N ALA A 198 -52.43 -43.28 -16.53
CA ALA A 198 -52.23 -44.71 -16.40
C ALA A 198 -52.01 -45.36 -17.78
N GLY A 199 -51.04 -46.28 -17.86
CA GLY A 199 -50.77 -47.16 -18.99
C GLY A 199 -49.76 -48.26 -18.61
N PRO A 200 -49.76 -49.43 -19.27
CA PRO A 200 -50.09 -50.70 -18.60
C PRO A 200 -48.93 -51.69 -18.42
N ASP A 201 -49.15 -52.58 -17.45
CA ASP A 201 -48.61 -53.93 -17.24
C ASP A 201 -47.40 -54.39 -18.07
N GLY A 202 -46.27 -54.53 -17.37
CA GLY A 202 -45.17 -55.41 -17.71
C GLY A 202 -44.61 -55.97 -16.40
N GLU A 203 -44.83 -57.26 -16.17
CA GLU A 203 -44.33 -58.05 -15.04
C GLU A 203 -42.81 -57.85 -14.88
N ASP A 204 -42.37 -57.46 -13.69
CA ASP A 204 -41.21 -58.09 -13.04
C ASP A 204 -41.07 -57.68 -11.56
N THR A 205 -41.08 -58.72 -10.72
CA THR A 205 -40.67 -58.78 -9.30
C THR A 205 -41.55 -58.01 -8.29
N TYR A 206 -42.34 -58.78 -7.52
CA TYR A 206 -43.17 -58.32 -6.41
C TYR A 206 -42.40 -57.45 -5.39
N ALA A 207 -42.50 -56.13 -5.51
CA ALA A 207 -42.35 -55.24 -4.38
C ALA A 207 -43.64 -55.34 -3.53
N ARG A 208 -43.58 -56.03 -2.38
CA ARG A 208 -44.71 -56.05 -1.44
C ARG A 208 -44.98 -54.61 -0.99
N SER A 209 -46.22 -54.18 -1.14
CA SER A 209 -46.67 -52.88 -0.63
C SER A 209 -46.64 -52.90 0.90
N ILE A 210 -46.19 -51.81 1.53
CA ILE A 210 -46.19 -51.62 3.00
C ILE A 210 -47.63 -51.63 3.56
N ALA A 211 -48.64 -51.48 2.69
CA ALA A 211 -50.06 -51.60 3.02
C ALA A 211 -50.60 -53.05 3.02
N ASP A 212 -49.74 -54.06 2.85
CA ASP A 212 -50.14 -55.47 2.92
C ASP A 212 -50.49 -55.86 4.38
N PRO A 213 -51.76 -56.22 4.67
CA PRO A 213 -52.21 -56.55 6.04
C PRO A 213 -51.59 -57.82 6.62
N SER A 214 -50.74 -58.53 5.86
CA SER A 214 -49.93 -59.66 6.35
C SER A 214 -48.59 -59.24 6.96
N ILE A 215 -48.17 -57.98 6.82
CA ILE A 215 -47.00 -57.41 7.50
C ILE A 215 -47.46 -56.98 8.90
N SER A 216 -46.90 -57.59 9.93
CA SER A 216 -47.19 -57.24 11.33
C SER A 216 -46.52 -55.91 11.66
N ASP A 217 -47.18 -55.01 12.40
CA ASP A 217 -46.59 -53.74 12.87
C ASP A 217 -45.25 -53.95 13.61
N ALA A 218 -45.09 -55.09 14.29
CA ALA A 218 -43.84 -55.49 14.94
C ALA A 218 -42.67 -55.81 13.98
N GLN A 219 -42.93 -55.95 12.67
CA GLN A 219 -41.90 -56.09 11.62
C GLN A 219 -41.48 -54.74 11.03
N LEU A 220 -42.20 -53.67 11.36
CA LEU A 220 -41.90 -52.27 10.98
C LEU A 220 -41.33 -51.46 12.15
N GLU A 221 -41.33 -52.03 13.37
CA GLU A 221 -40.65 -51.46 14.53
C GLU A 221 -39.14 -51.61 14.37
N LEU A 222 -38.45 -50.48 14.19
CA LEU A 222 -36.99 -50.41 14.20
C LEU A 222 -36.47 -51.06 15.48
N SER A 223 -35.64 -52.10 15.34
CA SER A 223 -34.95 -52.66 16.50
C SER A 223 -33.95 -51.65 17.07
N ASN A 224 -33.56 -51.79 18.33
CA ASN A 224 -32.51 -50.94 18.91
C ASN A 224 -31.21 -51.01 18.10
N THR A 225 -30.91 -52.18 17.52
CA THR A 225 -29.79 -52.37 16.59
C THR A 225 -29.97 -51.62 15.28
N ASP A 226 -31.17 -51.55 14.71
CA ASP A 226 -31.43 -50.75 13.50
C ASP A 226 -31.28 -49.26 13.80
N TYR A 227 -31.66 -48.83 15.01
CA TYR A 227 -31.47 -47.46 15.47
C TYR A 227 -29.99 -47.10 15.62
N GLU A 228 -29.18 -48.01 16.18
CA GLU A 228 -27.73 -47.85 16.28
C GLU A 228 -27.06 -47.81 14.89
N ILE A 229 -27.48 -48.69 13.96
CA ILE A 229 -26.96 -48.70 12.58
C ILE A 229 -27.37 -47.42 11.84
N LEU A 230 -28.62 -46.98 11.96
CA LEU A 230 -29.08 -45.72 11.35
C LEU A 230 -28.36 -44.51 11.94
N GLN A 231 -28.13 -44.49 13.25
CA GLN A 231 -27.32 -43.44 13.88
C GLN A 231 -25.88 -43.46 13.37
N GLN A 232 -25.29 -44.64 13.17
CA GLN A 232 -23.96 -44.76 12.60
C GLN A 232 -23.94 -44.28 11.14
N MET A 233 -24.93 -44.66 10.31
CA MET A 233 -25.05 -44.21 8.93
C MET A 233 -25.24 -42.69 8.83
N VAL A 234 -26.07 -42.11 9.71
CA VAL A 234 -26.24 -40.65 9.83
C VAL A 234 -24.93 -40.00 10.25
N GLN A 235 -24.21 -40.56 11.22
CA GLN A 235 -22.94 -40.02 11.69
C GLN A 235 -21.83 -40.13 10.65
N GLU A 236 -21.81 -41.19 9.85
CA GLU A 236 -20.90 -41.37 8.71
C GLU A 236 -21.20 -40.34 7.62
N GLU A 237 -22.48 -40.07 7.32
CA GLU A 237 -22.89 -39.04 6.37
C GLU A 237 -22.60 -37.62 6.90
N GLU A 238 -22.86 -37.36 8.19
CA GLU A 238 -22.57 -36.08 8.85
C GLU A 238 -21.05 -35.81 8.99
N SER A 239 -20.23 -36.86 8.99
CA SER A 239 -18.77 -36.76 9.05
C SER A 239 -18.10 -36.84 7.68
N TRP A 240 -18.90 -36.85 6.61
CA TRP A 240 -18.38 -36.83 5.26
C TRP A 240 -17.59 -35.54 5.00
N VAL A 241 -16.44 -35.67 4.34
CA VAL A 241 -15.57 -34.54 4.01
C VAL A 241 -15.22 -34.59 2.53
N LEU A 242 -15.37 -33.45 1.85
CA LEU A 242 -14.92 -33.27 0.48
C LEU A 242 -13.41 -33.59 0.38
N THR A 243 -13.00 -34.40 -0.59
CA THR A 243 -11.58 -34.75 -0.82
C THR A 243 -11.13 -34.32 -2.21
N GLU A 244 -9.82 -34.26 -2.44
CA GLU A 244 -9.25 -33.92 -3.75
C GLU A 244 -9.68 -34.90 -4.84
N ASP A 245 -9.62 -36.20 -4.56
CA ASP A 245 -10.04 -37.25 -5.48
C ASP A 245 -11.51 -37.08 -5.89
N LEU A 246 -12.35 -36.70 -4.93
CA LEU A 246 -13.76 -36.47 -5.21
C LEU A 246 -13.98 -35.22 -6.06
N ILE A 247 -13.25 -34.13 -5.82
CA ILE A 247 -13.28 -32.94 -6.68
C ILE A 247 -12.96 -33.35 -8.12
N GLU A 248 -11.93 -34.17 -8.35
CA GLU A 248 -11.58 -34.67 -9.68
C GLU A 248 -12.71 -35.49 -10.32
N VAL A 249 -13.34 -36.39 -9.55
CA VAL A 249 -14.49 -37.19 -10.02
C VAL A 249 -15.66 -36.28 -10.41
N LEU A 250 -16.01 -35.30 -9.58
CA LEU A 250 -17.08 -34.33 -9.86
C LEU A 250 -16.81 -33.54 -11.14
N MET A 251 -15.55 -33.13 -11.35
CA MET A 251 -15.12 -32.45 -12.58
C MET A 251 -15.30 -33.34 -13.82
N ILE A 252 -14.96 -34.63 -13.73
CA ILE A 252 -15.15 -35.61 -14.81
C ILE A 252 -16.65 -35.81 -15.11
N ILE A 253 -17.47 -35.92 -14.05
CA ILE A 253 -18.92 -36.04 -14.18
C ILE A 253 -19.49 -34.82 -14.90
N LEU A 254 -19.17 -33.60 -14.46
CA LEU A 254 -19.62 -32.36 -15.10
C LEU A 254 -19.24 -32.29 -16.58
N LYS A 255 -17.99 -32.62 -16.91
CA LYS A 255 -17.48 -32.57 -18.29
C LYS A 255 -18.18 -33.56 -19.23
N SER A 256 -18.67 -34.69 -18.69
CA SER A 256 -19.36 -35.73 -19.46
C SER A 256 -20.88 -35.57 -19.52
N GLN A 257 -21.46 -34.66 -18.73
CA GLN A 257 -22.91 -34.42 -18.75
C GLN A 257 -23.34 -33.64 -20.00
N SER A 258 -24.25 -34.22 -20.76
CA SER A 258 -24.96 -33.56 -21.87
C SER A 258 -26.39 -33.13 -21.49
N ASP A 259 -26.91 -33.67 -20.39
CA ASP A 259 -28.25 -33.38 -19.87
C ASP A 259 -28.20 -32.15 -18.93
N GLN A 260 -29.10 -31.19 -19.15
CA GLN A 260 -29.09 -29.92 -18.44
C GLN A 260 -29.52 -30.05 -16.98
N GLU A 261 -30.47 -30.93 -16.66
CA GLU A 261 -30.97 -31.12 -15.30
C GLU A 261 -29.93 -31.84 -14.44
N LYS A 262 -29.32 -32.90 -14.98
CA LYS A 262 -28.23 -33.62 -14.28
C LYS A 262 -27.01 -32.74 -14.07
N PHE A 263 -26.67 -31.90 -15.06
CA PHE A 263 -25.59 -30.93 -14.90
C PHE A 263 -25.89 -29.92 -13.78
N ALA A 264 -27.13 -29.41 -13.72
CA ALA A 264 -27.55 -28.49 -12.67
C ALA A 264 -27.52 -29.15 -11.28
N ALA A 265 -27.99 -30.40 -11.15
CA ALA A 265 -27.96 -31.13 -9.89
C ALA A 265 -26.53 -31.34 -9.35
N VAL A 266 -25.56 -31.64 -10.24
CA VAL A 266 -24.15 -31.78 -9.84
C VAL A 266 -23.57 -30.42 -9.42
N LEU A 267 -23.90 -29.34 -10.11
CA LEU A 267 -23.47 -27.99 -9.70
C LEU A 267 -24.10 -27.54 -8.37
N GLU A 268 -25.35 -27.90 -8.11
CA GLU A 268 -26.03 -27.61 -6.85
C GLU A 268 -25.34 -28.31 -5.68
N PHE A 269 -25.04 -29.61 -5.83
CA PHE A 269 -24.22 -30.36 -4.87
C PHE A 269 -22.86 -29.68 -4.64
N ILE A 270 -22.15 -29.30 -5.72
CA ILE A 270 -20.87 -28.60 -5.60
C ILE A 270 -21.01 -27.24 -4.88
N SER A 271 -22.15 -26.56 -5.03
CA SER A 271 -22.42 -25.29 -4.35
C SER A 271 -22.61 -25.49 -2.85
N GLU A 272 -23.35 -26.52 -2.45
CA GLU A 272 -23.53 -26.89 -1.04
C GLU A 272 -22.17 -27.24 -0.42
N GLU A 273 -21.38 -28.05 -1.11
CA GLU A 273 -20.04 -28.45 -0.67
C GLU A 273 -19.07 -27.27 -0.56
N ALA A 274 -19.12 -26.33 -1.49
CA ALA A 274 -18.31 -25.11 -1.40
C ALA A 274 -18.64 -24.30 -0.13
N ILE A 275 -19.92 -24.21 0.24
CA ILE A 275 -20.36 -23.50 1.45
C ILE A 275 -19.95 -24.27 2.72
N GLU A 276 -20.10 -25.59 2.74
CA GLU A 276 -19.63 -26.41 3.87
C GLU A 276 -18.11 -26.31 4.05
N THR A 277 -17.36 -26.30 2.96
CA THR A 277 -15.90 -26.13 2.99
C THR A 277 -15.49 -24.79 3.63
N ILE A 278 -16.26 -23.71 3.42
CA ILE A 278 -16.08 -22.41 4.09
C ILE A 278 -16.39 -22.52 5.60
N LYS A 279 -17.46 -23.22 5.98
CA LYS A 279 -17.84 -23.42 7.39
C LYS A 279 -16.79 -24.23 8.16
N LEU A 280 -16.21 -25.24 7.52
CA LEU A 280 -15.17 -26.12 8.05
C LEU A 280 -13.75 -25.54 7.91
N GLU A 281 -13.60 -24.31 7.39
CA GLU A 281 -12.30 -23.62 7.24
C GLU A 281 -11.27 -24.41 6.41
N SER A 282 -11.77 -25.25 5.50
CA SER A 282 -10.98 -26.13 4.63
C SER A 282 -10.59 -25.43 3.33
N PHE A 283 -9.91 -24.29 3.46
CA PHE A 283 -9.68 -23.36 2.34
C PHE A 283 -8.87 -23.94 1.18
N ASP A 284 -7.99 -24.92 1.44
CA ASP A 284 -7.23 -25.63 0.40
C ASP A 284 -8.15 -26.35 -0.59
N LEU A 285 -9.17 -27.05 -0.07
CA LEU A 285 -10.16 -27.76 -0.88
C LEU A 285 -11.06 -26.77 -1.62
N LEU A 286 -11.45 -25.68 -0.97
CA LEU A 286 -12.24 -24.62 -1.61
C LEU A 286 -11.49 -24.02 -2.80
N ALA A 287 -10.21 -23.68 -2.62
CA ALA A 287 -9.38 -23.14 -3.69
C ALA A 287 -9.25 -24.12 -4.86
N LYS A 288 -9.03 -25.41 -4.58
CA LYS A 288 -8.96 -26.47 -5.60
C LYS A 288 -10.28 -26.65 -6.34
N LEU A 289 -11.41 -26.63 -5.63
CA LEU A 289 -12.74 -26.77 -6.21
C LEU A 289 -13.05 -25.62 -7.19
N LEU A 290 -12.88 -24.37 -6.73
CA LEU A 290 -13.14 -23.18 -7.55
C LEU A 290 -12.19 -23.09 -8.74
N GLN A 291 -10.91 -23.40 -8.54
CA GLN A 291 -9.93 -23.46 -9.62
C GLN A 291 -10.29 -24.51 -10.67
N SER A 292 -10.72 -25.70 -10.24
CA SER A 292 -11.03 -26.80 -11.16
C SER A 292 -12.28 -26.49 -12.00
N LEU A 293 -13.33 -25.95 -11.38
CA LEU A 293 -14.51 -25.46 -12.08
C LEU A 293 -14.16 -24.37 -13.10
N HIS A 294 -13.33 -23.41 -12.71
CA HIS A 294 -12.92 -22.33 -13.61
C HIS A 294 -12.10 -22.85 -14.80
N LYS A 295 -11.15 -23.76 -14.57
CA LYS A 295 -10.32 -24.37 -15.64
C LYS A 295 -11.13 -25.18 -16.64
N LEU A 296 -12.18 -25.87 -16.19
CA LEU A 296 -12.98 -26.73 -17.07
C LEU A 296 -13.71 -25.95 -18.17
N PHE A 297 -14.04 -24.67 -17.95
CA PHE A 297 -14.91 -23.89 -18.84
C PHE A 297 -14.37 -22.50 -19.14
N SER A 298 -13.05 -22.34 -19.04
CA SER A 298 -12.36 -21.12 -19.45
C SER A 298 -12.61 -20.87 -20.96
N PRO A 299 -12.80 -19.63 -21.41
CA PRO A 299 -13.30 -19.30 -22.77
C PRO A 299 -12.44 -19.82 -23.94
N GLU A 300 -11.25 -20.36 -23.67
CA GLU A 300 -10.40 -21.02 -24.66
C GLU A 300 -10.92 -22.41 -25.08
N THR A 301 -11.78 -23.05 -24.28
CA THR A 301 -12.40 -24.33 -24.62
C THR A 301 -13.73 -24.14 -25.33
N SER A 302 -13.66 -24.15 -26.68
CA SER A 302 -14.69 -24.55 -27.65
C SER A 302 -16.10 -23.92 -27.57
N THR A 303 -16.52 -23.34 -28.70
CA THR A 303 -17.84 -22.75 -29.01
C THR A 303 -19.08 -23.65 -28.80
N GLU A 304 -18.91 -24.93 -28.43
CA GLU A 304 -20.02 -25.90 -28.33
C GLU A 304 -20.74 -25.91 -26.97
N GLN A 305 -20.25 -25.18 -25.95
CA GLN A 305 -20.71 -25.31 -24.54
C GLN A 305 -21.35 -24.05 -23.93
N ILE A 306 -21.97 -23.19 -24.75
CA ILE A 306 -22.49 -21.86 -24.34
C ILE A 306 -23.42 -21.93 -23.10
N TRP A 307 -24.29 -22.93 -23.00
CA TRP A 307 -25.23 -23.05 -21.87
C TRP A 307 -24.57 -23.55 -20.58
N GLN A 308 -23.51 -24.37 -20.68
CA GLN A 308 -22.76 -24.87 -19.52
C GLN A 308 -21.97 -23.73 -18.88
N SER A 309 -21.32 -22.88 -19.69
CA SER A 309 -20.65 -21.67 -19.23
C SER A 309 -21.61 -20.75 -18.48
N SER A 310 -22.82 -20.51 -19.01
CA SER A 310 -23.83 -19.69 -18.34
C SER A 310 -24.29 -20.26 -16.98
N ARG A 311 -24.38 -21.60 -16.86
CA ARG A 311 -24.73 -22.25 -15.58
C ARG A 311 -23.62 -22.13 -14.55
N ILE A 312 -22.37 -22.15 -14.98
CA ILE A 312 -21.21 -21.96 -14.10
C ILE A 312 -21.07 -20.50 -13.69
N ASP A 313 -21.33 -19.55 -14.59
CA ASP A 313 -21.41 -18.15 -14.23
C ASP A 313 -22.47 -17.92 -13.14
N ARG A 314 -23.62 -18.60 -13.25
CA ARG A 314 -24.66 -18.58 -12.21
C ARG A 314 -24.18 -19.20 -10.90
N PHE A 315 -23.43 -20.30 -10.94
CA PHE A 315 -22.81 -20.88 -9.74
C PHE A 315 -21.91 -19.86 -9.01
N PHE A 316 -21.04 -19.14 -9.73
CA PHE A 316 -20.20 -18.11 -9.12
C PHE A 316 -21.02 -16.92 -8.60
N GLN A 317 -22.15 -16.59 -9.25
CA GLN A 317 -23.11 -15.59 -8.75
C GLN A 317 -23.79 -16.06 -7.45
N ASP A 318 -24.16 -17.33 -7.35
CA ASP A 318 -24.80 -17.91 -6.16
C ASP A 318 -23.83 -17.96 -4.98
N LEU A 319 -22.56 -18.29 -5.21
CA LEU A 319 -21.49 -18.13 -4.21
C LEU A 319 -21.19 -16.66 -3.88
N SER A 320 -21.64 -15.73 -4.71
CA SER A 320 -21.49 -14.29 -4.51
C SER A 320 -22.69 -13.63 -3.82
N ARG A 321 -23.58 -14.43 -3.22
CA ARG A 321 -24.69 -13.91 -2.44
C ARG A 321 -24.22 -13.27 -1.13
N PRO A 322 -24.88 -12.18 -0.66
CA PRO A 322 -24.51 -11.49 0.57
C PRO A 322 -24.36 -12.39 1.80
N GLU A 323 -25.17 -13.44 1.90
CA GLU A 323 -25.15 -14.39 3.02
C GLU A 323 -23.83 -15.18 3.06
N VAL A 324 -23.34 -15.60 1.90
CA VAL A 324 -22.06 -16.33 1.78
C VAL A 324 -20.89 -15.39 2.05
N PHE A 325 -20.94 -14.16 1.53
CA PHE A 325 -19.91 -13.15 1.82
C PHE A 325 -19.86 -12.76 3.29
N GLN A 326 -21.01 -12.65 3.95
CA GLN A 326 -21.07 -12.40 5.38
C GLN A 326 -20.49 -13.58 6.16
N LEU A 327 -20.80 -14.83 5.78
CA LEU A 327 -20.22 -16.03 6.39
C LEU A 327 -18.68 -16.01 6.29
N ILE A 328 -18.13 -15.68 5.11
CA ILE A 328 -16.69 -15.56 4.89
C ILE A 328 -16.09 -14.49 5.81
N SER A 329 -16.70 -13.30 5.85
CA SER A 329 -16.25 -12.20 6.71
C SER A 329 -16.26 -12.58 8.19
N ASP A 330 -17.34 -13.19 8.67
CA ASP A 330 -17.48 -13.62 10.06
C ASP A 330 -16.44 -14.67 10.45
N LYS A 331 -16.11 -15.58 9.53
CA LYS A 331 -15.02 -16.55 9.71
C LYS A 331 -13.67 -15.85 9.80
N LEU A 332 -13.36 -14.98 8.83
CA LEU A 332 -12.12 -14.21 8.80
C LEU A 332 -11.89 -13.37 10.07
N LEU A 333 -12.96 -12.79 10.63
CA LEU A 333 -12.88 -12.01 11.87
C LEU A 333 -12.64 -12.86 13.12
N LYS A 334 -13.05 -14.12 13.12
CA LYS A 334 -12.83 -15.06 14.23
C LYS A 334 -11.45 -15.73 14.17
N LEU A 335 -10.84 -15.77 12.99
CA LEU A 335 -9.50 -16.30 12.79
C LEU A 335 -8.47 -15.38 13.43
N GLN A 336 -7.81 -15.85 14.49
CA GLN A 336 -6.69 -15.15 15.13
C GLN A 336 -5.34 -15.62 14.57
N ARG A 337 -5.24 -16.92 14.28
CA ARG A 337 -4.04 -17.57 13.76
C ARG A 337 -4.42 -18.56 12.68
N ILE A 338 -3.61 -18.62 11.65
CA ILE A 338 -3.80 -19.53 10.52
C ILE A 338 -2.43 -19.84 9.92
N GLU A 339 -2.25 -21.09 9.50
CA GLU A 339 -1.05 -21.50 8.78
C GLU A 339 -0.95 -20.71 7.47
N ILE A 340 0.29 -20.33 7.10
CA ILE A 340 0.54 -19.46 5.94
C ILE A 340 -0.03 -20.08 4.66
N GLU A 341 0.10 -21.40 4.52
CA GLU A 341 -0.39 -22.20 3.40
C GLU A 341 -1.91 -22.13 3.29
N LYS A 342 -2.63 -22.30 4.40
CA LYS A 342 -4.10 -22.18 4.45
C LYS A 342 -4.57 -20.76 4.15
N LEU A 343 -3.84 -19.76 4.64
CA LEU A 343 -4.15 -18.36 4.35
C LEU A 343 -3.90 -18.02 2.87
N LYS A 344 -2.86 -18.60 2.25
CA LYS A 344 -2.63 -18.52 0.81
C LYS A 344 -3.77 -19.17 0.03
N ALA A 345 -4.22 -20.36 0.42
CA ALA A 345 -5.34 -21.03 -0.21
C ALA A 345 -6.64 -20.21 -0.09
N LEU A 346 -6.91 -19.64 1.08
CA LEU A 346 -8.04 -18.73 1.27
C LEU A 346 -7.95 -17.51 0.35
N GLY A 347 -6.79 -16.85 0.29
CA GLY A 347 -6.55 -15.74 -0.62
C GLY A 347 -6.82 -16.12 -2.08
N GLN A 348 -6.37 -17.31 -2.51
CA GLN A 348 -6.65 -17.83 -3.87
C GLN A 348 -8.14 -18.08 -4.10
N ALA A 349 -8.83 -18.70 -3.14
CA ALA A 349 -10.26 -18.97 -3.24
C ALA A 349 -11.08 -17.68 -3.40
N LEU A 350 -10.76 -16.64 -2.63
CA LEU A 350 -11.46 -15.34 -2.69
C LEU A 350 -11.31 -14.63 -4.04
N LEU A 351 -10.23 -14.88 -4.78
CA LEU A 351 -9.99 -14.27 -6.09
C LEU A 351 -10.92 -14.80 -7.19
N TYR A 352 -11.47 -16.02 -7.02
CA TYR A 352 -12.48 -16.58 -7.92
C TYR A 352 -13.88 -15.98 -7.69
N LEU A 353 -14.12 -15.36 -6.52
CA LEU A 353 -15.42 -14.76 -6.20
C LEU A 353 -15.63 -13.42 -6.94
N SER A 354 -16.87 -12.94 -6.92
CA SER A 354 -17.21 -11.63 -7.51
C SER A 354 -16.56 -10.48 -6.72
N PRO A 355 -16.14 -9.38 -7.39
CA PRO A 355 -15.72 -8.14 -6.73
C PRO A 355 -16.76 -7.54 -5.77
N GLU A 356 -18.03 -7.95 -5.86
CA GLU A 356 -19.09 -7.58 -4.90
C GLU A 356 -18.81 -8.06 -3.46
N ILE A 357 -17.78 -8.89 -3.23
CA ILE A 357 -17.31 -9.25 -1.89
C ILE A 357 -16.54 -8.12 -1.20
N ILE A 358 -16.01 -7.14 -1.94
CA ILE A 358 -15.15 -6.06 -1.39
C ILE A 358 -15.80 -5.34 -0.19
N PRO A 359 -17.10 -4.98 -0.19
CA PRO A 359 -17.77 -4.39 0.97
C PRO A 359 -17.76 -5.24 2.24
N PHE A 360 -17.67 -6.56 2.11
CA PHE A 360 -17.58 -7.49 3.23
C PHE A 360 -16.13 -7.69 3.69
N LEU A 361 -15.17 -7.56 2.78
CA LEU A 361 -13.73 -7.65 3.09
C LEU A 361 -13.15 -6.39 3.74
N VAL A 362 -13.66 -5.20 3.43
CA VAL A 362 -13.17 -3.96 4.04
C VAL A 362 -13.31 -3.97 5.58
N PRO A 363 -14.46 -4.37 6.17
CA PRO A 363 -14.59 -4.57 7.61
C PRO A 363 -13.55 -5.52 8.21
N VAL A 364 -13.15 -6.58 7.48
CA VAL A 364 -12.11 -7.52 7.94
C VAL A 364 -10.78 -6.82 8.15
N ILE A 365 -10.38 -5.93 7.22
CA ILE A 365 -9.16 -5.13 7.37
C ILE A 365 -9.23 -4.23 8.61
N LEU A 366 -10.42 -3.77 8.98
CA LEU A 366 -10.60 -2.81 10.08
C LEU A 366 -10.73 -3.47 11.45
N GLN A 367 -11.25 -4.68 11.52
CA GLN A 367 -11.66 -5.33 12.77
C GLN A 367 -10.83 -6.56 13.10
N SER A 368 -10.17 -7.20 12.14
CA SER A 368 -9.30 -8.34 12.42
C SER A 368 -8.11 -7.88 13.25
N SER A 369 -7.74 -8.67 14.27
CA SER A 369 -6.48 -8.47 15.01
C SER A 369 -5.28 -9.06 14.29
N SER A 370 -5.50 -9.95 13.30
CA SER A 370 -4.44 -10.63 12.57
C SER A 370 -3.95 -9.78 11.39
N HIS A 371 -2.71 -9.29 11.50
CA HIS A 371 -2.05 -8.55 10.43
C HIS A 371 -1.88 -9.33 9.14
N ASP A 372 -1.62 -10.64 9.22
CA ASP A 372 -1.49 -11.49 8.03
C ASP A 372 -2.81 -11.58 7.27
N ILE A 373 -3.94 -11.68 7.99
CA ILE A 373 -5.27 -11.63 7.39
C ILE A 373 -5.53 -10.25 6.78
N GLN A 374 -5.26 -9.15 7.50
CA GLN A 374 -5.43 -7.80 6.96
C GLN A 374 -4.63 -7.59 5.66
N LYS A 375 -3.38 -8.08 5.61
CA LYS A 375 -2.51 -8.03 4.42
C LYS A 375 -3.06 -8.86 3.27
N MET A 376 -3.40 -10.13 3.52
CA MET A 376 -3.97 -11.03 2.51
C MET A 376 -5.25 -10.43 1.92
N VAL A 377 -6.16 -9.98 2.78
CA VAL A 377 -7.43 -9.37 2.35
C VAL A 377 -7.19 -8.09 1.57
N SER A 378 -6.25 -7.24 1.98
CA SER A 378 -5.88 -6.04 1.22
C SER A 378 -5.40 -6.39 -0.18
N LEU A 379 -4.60 -7.45 -0.32
CA LEU A 379 -4.10 -7.93 -1.60
C LEU A 379 -5.22 -8.48 -2.49
N VAL A 380 -6.15 -9.24 -1.90
CA VAL A 380 -7.35 -9.75 -2.58
C VAL A 380 -8.19 -8.58 -3.10
N ILE A 381 -8.47 -7.57 -2.27
CA ILE A 381 -9.22 -6.37 -2.69
C ILE A 381 -8.54 -5.66 -3.85
N VAL A 382 -7.20 -5.50 -3.79
CA VAL A 382 -6.44 -4.86 -4.87
C VAL A 382 -6.63 -5.60 -6.20
N ASN A 383 -6.57 -6.93 -6.19
CA ASN A 383 -6.77 -7.74 -7.40
C ASN A 383 -8.23 -7.70 -7.88
N LEU A 384 -9.21 -7.81 -6.98
CA LEU A 384 -10.63 -7.71 -7.33
C LEU A 384 -10.99 -6.34 -7.93
N CYS A 385 -10.34 -5.27 -7.47
CA CYS A 385 -10.52 -3.92 -8.02
C CYS A 385 -9.99 -3.78 -9.46
N GLN A 386 -9.07 -4.62 -9.91
CA GLN A 386 -8.62 -4.64 -11.30
C GLN A 386 -9.73 -5.17 -12.23
N ARG A 387 -10.57 -6.10 -11.73
CA ARG A 387 -11.76 -6.61 -12.44
C ARG A 387 -12.91 -5.60 -12.37
N ASP A 388 -13.22 -5.10 -11.17
CA ASP A 388 -14.22 -4.06 -10.97
C ASP A 388 -13.94 -3.22 -9.71
N ILE A 389 -13.66 -1.94 -9.92
CA ILE A 389 -13.44 -0.95 -8.86
C ILE A 389 -14.74 -0.36 -8.29
N ARG A 390 -15.90 -0.53 -8.95
CA ARG A 390 -17.18 0.09 -8.52
C ARG A 390 -17.55 -0.22 -7.06
N PRO A 391 -17.37 -1.44 -6.53
CA PRO A 391 -17.65 -1.72 -5.13
C PRO A 391 -16.76 -0.90 -4.18
N LEU A 392 -15.46 -0.78 -4.46
CA LEU A 392 -14.55 0.04 -3.66
C LEU A 392 -14.90 1.54 -3.75
N GLU A 393 -15.26 2.04 -4.93
CA GLU A 393 -15.71 3.43 -5.09
C GLU A 393 -16.94 3.76 -4.25
N LYS A 394 -17.88 2.82 -4.13
CA LYS A 394 -19.08 2.97 -3.29
C LYS A 394 -18.69 3.09 -1.81
N ILE A 395 -17.78 2.24 -1.34
CA ILE A 395 -17.26 2.29 0.04
C ILE A 395 -16.54 3.61 0.31
N VAL A 396 -15.65 4.03 -0.59
CA VAL A 396 -14.92 5.29 -0.44
C VAL A 396 -15.88 6.49 -0.38
N ARG A 397 -16.96 6.46 -1.15
CA ARG A 397 -17.98 7.51 -1.10
C ARG A 397 -18.77 7.53 0.21
N GLN A 398 -19.06 6.37 0.78
CA GLN A 398 -19.88 6.23 1.99
C GLN A 398 -19.08 6.40 3.28
N HIS A 399 -17.84 5.93 3.30
CA HIS A 399 -17.00 5.80 4.50
C HIS A 399 -15.62 6.47 4.36
N GLY A 400 -15.40 7.25 3.31
CA GLY A 400 -14.11 7.88 3.04
C GLY A 400 -13.63 8.82 4.15
N THR A 401 -14.56 9.42 4.89
CA THR A 401 -14.27 10.34 5.99
C THR A 401 -13.79 9.60 7.25
N GLU A 402 -14.44 8.48 7.58
CA GLU A 402 -14.13 7.70 8.77
C GLU A 402 -12.94 6.76 8.53
N MET A 403 -12.78 6.27 7.30
CA MET A 403 -11.81 5.22 6.93
C MET A 403 -10.66 5.72 6.07
N GLY A 404 -10.46 7.04 5.95
CA GLY A 404 -9.52 7.66 5.01
C GLY A 404 -8.11 7.04 5.02
N ASP A 405 -7.49 6.90 6.19
CA ASP A 405 -6.13 6.32 6.30
C ASP A 405 -6.05 4.86 5.81
N LYS A 406 -7.03 4.01 6.16
CA LYS A 406 -7.06 2.60 5.75
C LYS A 406 -7.36 2.45 4.26
N LEU A 407 -8.28 3.25 3.74
CA LEU A 407 -8.60 3.25 2.32
C LEU A 407 -7.42 3.75 1.48
N LEU A 408 -6.65 4.72 1.96
CA LEU A 408 -5.44 5.18 1.28
C LEU A 408 -4.39 4.08 1.13
N PHE A 409 -4.27 3.16 2.10
CA PHE A 409 -3.37 2.02 1.97
C PHE A 409 -3.72 1.12 0.77
N ILE A 410 -5.00 0.81 0.60
CA ILE A 410 -5.50 0.02 -0.55
C ILE A 410 -5.34 0.82 -1.85
N LEU A 411 -5.79 2.08 -1.86
CA LEU A 411 -5.73 2.94 -3.05
C LEU A 411 -4.30 3.18 -3.54
N ASN A 412 -3.32 3.26 -2.64
CA ASN A 412 -1.91 3.45 -2.99
C ASN A 412 -1.37 2.32 -3.88
N ARG A 413 -1.85 1.09 -3.67
CA ARG A 413 -1.46 -0.09 -4.46
C ARG A 413 -2.17 -0.19 -5.82
N LEU A 414 -3.23 0.58 -6.03
CA LEU A 414 -4.04 0.58 -7.25
C LEU A 414 -3.64 1.70 -8.22
N GLN A 415 -3.71 1.45 -9.52
CA GLN A 415 -3.37 2.43 -10.56
C GLN A 415 -4.59 2.81 -11.43
N GLY A 416 -4.46 3.90 -12.19
CA GLY A 416 -5.45 4.32 -13.18
C GLY A 416 -6.22 5.61 -12.83
N ASP A 417 -6.87 6.20 -13.83
CA ASP A 417 -7.48 7.52 -13.72
C ASP A 417 -8.64 7.58 -12.73
N ARG A 418 -9.43 6.50 -12.63
CA ARG A 418 -10.51 6.39 -11.63
C ARG A 418 -9.95 6.46 -10.20
N ILE A 419 -8.88 5.71 -9.93
CA ILE A 419 -8.18 5.74 -8.63
C ILE A 419 -7.60 7.12 -8.35
N ASN A 420 -6.95 7.73 -9.34
CA ASN A 420 -6.37 9.06 -9.19
C ASN A 420 -7.46 10.10 -8.86
N ASN A 421 -8.64 10.02 -9.49
CA ASN A 421 -9.79 10.87 -9.16
C ASN A 421 -10.30 10.67 -7.72
N ILE A 422 -10.24 9.45 -7.20
CA ILE A 422 -10.56 9.18 -5.79
C ILE A 422 -9.50 9.81 -4.87
N LEU A 423 -8.21 9.62 -5.17
CA LEU A 423 -7.10 10.20 -4.41
C LEU A 423 -7.14 11.73 -4.40
N PHE A 424 -7.53 12.37 -5.52
CA PHE A 424 -7.72 13.82 -5.56
C PHE A 424 -8.79 14.29 -4.56
N LYS A 425 -9.88 13.54 -4.40
CA LYS A 425 -10.90 13.83 -3.37
C LYS A 425 -10.37 13.60 -1.95
N MET A 426 -9.47 12.63 -1.76
CA MET A 426 -8.81 12.40 -0.46
C MET A 426 -7.88 13.55 -0.06
N CYS A 427 -7.39 14.34 -1.03
CA CYS A 427 -6.68 15.58 -0.74
C CYS A 427 -7.57 16.69 -0.14
N GLU A 428 -8.89 16.50 -0.08
CA GLU A 428 -9.85 17.45 0.54
C GLU A 428 -10.41 16.91 1.88
N HIS A 429 -9.84 15.81 2.39
CA HIS A 429 -10.32 15.14 3.59
C HIS A 429 -10.22 16.02 4.86
N PRO A 430 -11.14 15.90 5.85
CA PRO A 430 -11.12 16.71 7.07
C PRO A 430 -9.81 16.59 7.88
N THR A 431 -9.25 15.39 7.95
CA THR A 431 -7.98 15.11 8.65
C THR A 431 -6.76 15.46 7.79
N ASP A 432 -5.89 16.31 8.32
CA ASP A 432 -4.63 16.75 7.69
C ASP A 432 -3.75 15.56 7.31
N LYS A 433 -3.65 14.55 8.18
CA LYS A 433 -2.87 13.33 7.91
C LYS A 433 -3.29 12.62 6.62
N VAL A 434 -4.59 12.47 6.38
CA VAL A 434 -5.13 11.83 5.17
C VAL A 434 -4.83 12.71 3.94
N ARG A 435 -5.04 14.03 4.04
CA ARG A 435 -4.69 14.96 2.94
C ARG A 435 -3.22 14.84 2.56
N ARG A 436 -2.32 14.85 3.55
CA ARG A 436 -0.86 14.74 3.36
C ARG A 436 -0.47 13.44 2.65
N LYS A 437 -0.97 12.30 3.13
CA LYS A 437 -0.72 10.98 2.49
C LYS A 437 -1.26 10.95 1.05
N ALA A 438 -2.47 11.45 0.81
CA ALA A 438 -3.05 11.49 -0.53
C ALA A 438 -2.23 12.35 -1.51
N ILE A 439 -1.77 13.53 -1.07
CA ILE A 439 -0.89 14.40 -1.86
C ILE A 439 0.40 13.66 -2.22
N LYS A 440 1.04 13.02 -1.23
CA LYS A 440 2.27 12.26 -1.43
C LYS A 440 2.08 11.14 -2.44
N ILE A 441 1.04 10.31 -2.26
CA ILE A 441 0.71 9.20 -3.19
C ILE A 441 0.54 9.72 -4.62
N LEU A 442 -0.21 10.81 -4.82
CA LEU A 442 -0.39 11.38 -6.16
C LEU A 442 0.92 11.89 -6.75
N VAL A 443 1.67 12.71 -6.01
CA VAL A 443 2.91 13.33 -6.49
C VAL A 443 4.00 12.30 -6.78
N ASP A 444 4.04 11.20 -6.02
CA ASP A 444 4.96 10.09 -6.27
C ASP A 444 4.59 9.29 -7.52
N ARG A 445 3.31 9.24 -7.90
CA ARG A 445 2.86 8.64 -9.17
C ARG A 445 3.20 9.51 -10.38
N ASP A 446 2.85 10.79 -10.31
CA ASP A 446 3.22 11.77 -11.33
C ASP A 446 3.44 13.13 -10.67
N PRO A 447 4.68 13.66 -10.68
CA PRO A 447 4.99 14.99 -10.15
C PRO A 447 4.13 16.11 -10.75
N LYS A 448 3.59 15.94 -11.96
CA LYS A 448 2.70 16.93 -12.59
C LYS A 448 1.39 17.13 -11.82
N TYR A 449 0.96 16.17 -11.00
CA TYR A 449 -0.25 16.33 -10.19
C TYR A 449 -0.13 17.43 -9.15
N ALA A 450 1.08 17.84 -8.76
CA ALA A 450 1.28 19.05 -7.95
C ALA A 450 0.63 20.30 -8.59
N GLN A 451 0.50 20.36 -9.93
CA GLN A 451 -0.18 21.46 -10.62
C GLN A 451 -1.67 21.50 -10.31
N LYS A 452 -2.33 20.33 -10.27
CA LYS A 452 -3.75 20.20 -9.95
C LYS A 452 -4.02 20.47 -8.47
N LEU A 453 -3.05 20.16 -7.62
CA LEU A 453 -3.12 20.34 -6.16
C LEU A 453 -2.66 21.73 -5.69
N PHE A 454 -2.30 22.64 -6.60
CA PHE A 454 -1.71 23.93 -6.25
C PHE A 454 -2.61 24.79 -5.36
N SER A 455 -3.93 24.62 -5.41
CA SER A 455 -4.88 25.31 -4.51
C SER A 455 -4.60 25.05 -3.02
N LEU A 456 -3.97 23.92 -2.67
CA LEU A 456 -3.60 23.57 -1.30
C LEU A 456 -2.44 24.41 -0.74
N ILE A 457 -1.84 25.29 -1.56
CA ILE A 457 -0.86 26.27 -1.09
C ILE A 457 -1.44 27.21 -0.02
N ASP A 458 -2.77 27.34 0.04
CA ASP A 458 -3.51 28.13 1.02
C ASP A 458 -4.32 27.28 2.01
N ASP A 459 -4.02 25.98 2.12
CA ASP A 459 -4.67 25.08 3.07
C ASP A 459 -4.54 25.64 4.52
N PRO A 460 -5.59 25.54 5.36
CA PRO A 460 -5.52 26.00 6.75
C PRO A 460 -4.38 25.34 7.54
N SER A 461 -4.08 24.07 7.25
CA SER A 461 -3.01 23.30 7.87
C SER A 461 -1.64 23.71 7.36
N LYS A 462 -0.71 24.01 8.28
CA LYS A 462 0.67 24.37 7.92
C LYS A 462 1.41 23.19 7.31
N GLU A 463 1.10 22.00 7.78
CA GLU A 463 1.68 20.72 7.40
C GLU A 463 1.32 20.43 5.93
N ILE A 464 0.08 20.69 5.52
CA ILE A 464 -0.36 20.57 4.12
C ILE A 464 0.29 21.62 3.22
N ARG A 465 0.36 22.89 3.65
CA ARG A 465 1.06 23.92 2.89
C ARG A 465 2.53 23.58 2.66
N THR A 466 3.18 23.01 3.67
CA THR A 466 4.56 22.53 3.56
C THR A 466 4.66 21.36 2.59
N CYS A 467 3.76 20.38 2.70
CA CYS A 467 3.72 19.20 1.83
C CYS A 467 3.57 19.56 0.34
N ILE A 468 2.64 20.46 0.01
CA ILE A 468 2.44 20.87 -1.39
C ILE A 468 3.62 21.69 -1.93
N LEU A 469 4.24 22.54 -1.12
CA LEU A 469 5.44 23.30 -1.53
C LEU A 469 6.63 22.37 -1.77
N ALA A 470 6.80 21.34 -0.94
CA ALA A 470 7.81 20.30 -1.16
C ALA A 470 7.55 19.53 -2.47
N ALA A 471 6.28 19.19 -2.75
CA ALA A 471 5.89 18.56 -4.00
C ALA A 471 6.18 19.45 -5.23
N VAL A 472 5.91 20.75 -5.13
CA VAL A 472 6.21 21.74 -6.17
C VAL A 472 7.71 21.87 -6.41
N ALA A 473 8.50 21.84 -5.34
CA ALA A 473 9.96 21.96 -5.38
C ALA A 473 10.67 20.71 -5.93
N LYS A 474 9.98 19.57 -6.08
CA LYS A 474 10.58 18.28 -6.46
C LYS A 474 11.15 18.25 -7.89
N HIS A 475 10.64 19.10 -8.80
CA HIS A 475 11.10 19.14 -10.19
C HIS A 475 10.91 20.52 -10.84
N LYS A 476 11.70 20.81 -11.88
CA LYS A 476 11.52 22.01 -12.69
C LYS A 476 10.23 21.93 -13.49
N SER A 477 9.42 22.98 -13.44
CA SER A 477 8.13 23.03 -14.14
C SER A 477 7.71 24.45 -14.45
N SER A 478 7.60 24.77 -15.75
CA SER A 478 7.17 26.11 -16.20
C SER A 478 5.74 26.46 -15.77
N THR A 479 4.85 25.47 -15.65
CA THR A 479 3.49 25.69 -15.17
C THR A 479 3.48 26.05 -13.68
N LEU A 480 4.21 25.29 -12.85
CA LEU A 480 4.31 25.56 -11.41
C LEU A 480 5.05 26.87 -11.14
N GLU A 481 6.09 27.18 -11.91
CA GLU A 481 6.78 28.47 -11.90
C GLU A 481 5.78 29.63 -12.11
N ASN A 482 4.95 29.55 -13.15
CA ASN A 482 3.95 30.59 -13.43
C ASN A 482 2.90 30.70 -12.30
N LEU A 483 2.46 29.57 -11.75
CA LEU A 483 1.51 29.55 -10.64
C LEU A 483 2.09 30.23 -9.39
N LEU A 484 3.34 29.93 -9.02
CA LEU A 484 4.02 30.59 -7.90
C LEU A 484 4.28 32.07 -8.14
N LEU A 485 4.69 32.47 -9.35
CA LEU A 485 4.87 33.88 -9.72
C LEU A 485 3.56 34.65 -9.59
N ASN A 486 2.46 34.08 -10.07
CA ASN A 486 1.12 34.67 -9.94
C ASN A 486 0.69 34.75 -8.47
N TYR A 487 0.90 33.70 -7.69
CA TYR A 487 0.57 33.67 -6.27
C TYR A 487 1.35 34.74 -5.47
N LEU A 488 2.67 34.82 -5.66
CA LEU A 488 3.54 35.77 -4.97
C LEU A 488 3.27 37.23 -5.36
N SER A 489 2.82 37.48 -6.59
CA SER A 489 2.47 38.82 -7.07
C SER A 489 1.08 39.30 -6.62
N GLY A 490 0.11 38.40 -6.45
CA GLY A 490 -1.29 38.74 -6.19
C GLY A 490 -1.74 38.76 -4.73
N ASN A 491 -1.20 37.90 -3.85
CA ASN A 491 -1.88 37.57 -2.59
C ASN A 491 -0.99 37.44 -1.34
N SER A 492 0.27 37.86 -1.42
CA SER A 492 1.29 37.50 -0.44
C SER A 492 1.41 38.41 0.79
N ALA A 493 0.85 39.63 0.75
CA ALA A 493 1.10 40.66 1.78
C ALA A 493 0.44 40.41 3.15
N ASN A 494 -0.65 39.62 3.19
CA ASN A 494 -1.42 39.32 4.41
C ASN A 494 -1.19 37.90 4.94
N LYS A 495 -0.24 37.16 4.36
CA LYS A 495 0.04 35.76 4.68
C LYS A 495 1.16 35.65 5.71
N ASP A 496 1.23 34.49 6.35
CA ASP A 496 2.30 34.17 7.30
C ASP A 496 3.69 34.33 6.65
N PRO A 497 4.63 35.07 7.27
CA PRO A 497 5.99 35.25 6.78
C PRO A 497 6.74 33.97 6.43
N ALA A 498 6.61 32.92 7.24
CA ALA A 498 7.32 31.66 7.01
C ALA A 498 6.78 30.96 5.76
N HIS A 499 5.45 30.96 5.58
CA HIS A 499 4.82 30.48 4.35
C HIS A 499 5.30 31.21 3.09
N ILE A 500 5.41 32.54 3.15
CA ILE A 500 5.91 33.33 2.02
C ILE A 500 7.36 32.97 1.68
N LEU A 501 8.24 32.81 2.67
CA LEU A 501 9.61 32.36 2.43
C LEU A 501 9.66 30.98 1.78
N ALA A 502 8.86 30.03 2.26
CA ALA A 502 8.75 28.70 1.68
C ALA A 502 8.27 28.73 0.22
N CYS A 503 7.36 29.64 -0.13
CA CYS A 503 6.93 29.85 -1.53
C CYS A 503 8.07 30.33 -2.43
N TYR A 504 8.92 31.24 -1.95
CA TYR A 504 10.11 31.68 -2.70
C TYR A 504 11.14 30.56 -2.84
N GLU A 505 11.35 29.78 -1.79
CA GLU A 505 12.24 28.62 -1.82
C GLU A 505 11.76 27.58 -2.86
N ALA A 506 10.46 27.26 -2.86
CA ALA A 506 9.87 26.39 -3.87
C ALA A 506 10.03 26.95 -5.29
N LEU A 507 9.83 28.27 -5.49
CA LEU A 507 10.06 28.93 -6.77
C LEU A 507 11.52 28.84 -7.22
N GLY A 508 12.46 28.95 -6.28
CA GLY A 508 13.88 28.80 -6.57
C GLY A 508 14.24 27.40 -7.07
N ARG A 509 13.61 26.36 -6.50
CA ARG A 509 13.85 24.96 -6.87
C ARG A 509 13.12 24.53 -8.16
N CYS A 510 11.89 24.99 -8.36
CA CYS A 510 11.06 24.58 -9.51
C CYS A 510 11.15 25.53 -10.73
N GLY A 511 11.69 26.74 -10.53
CA GLY A 511 11.67 27.83 -11.50
C GLY A 511 12.77 27.76 -12.56
N SER A 512 12.77 28.76 -13.43
CA SER A 512 13.74 28.92 -14.51
C SER A 512 14.24 30.37 -14.59
N ASN A 513 15.00 30.70 -15.63
CA ASN A 513 15.44 32.07 -15.90
C ASN A 513 14.28 33.07 -16.08
N LYS A 514 13.05 32.60 -16.33
CA LYS A 514 11.86 33.48 -16.43
C LYS A 514 11.55 34.17 -15.09
N ALA A 515 11.76 33.49 -13.97
CA ALA A 515 11.56 34.07 -12.64
C ALA A 515 12.60 35.16 -12.29
N VAL A 516 13.78 35.18 -12.91
CA VAL A 516 14.89 36.08 -12.53
C VAL A 516 14.49 37.55 -12.61
N THR A 517 13.79 37.97 -13.66
CA THR A 517 13.35 39.38 -13.80
C THR A 517 12.40 39.79 -12.67
N PHE A 518 11.48 38.91 -12.29
CA PHE A 518 10.55 39.13 -11.18
C PHE A 518 11.31 39.24 -9.84
N LEU A 519 12.19 38.28 -9.56
CA LEU A 519 12.97 38.22 -8.33
C LEU A 519 13.94 39.41 -8.21
N GLN A 520 14.59 39.80 -9.31
CA GLN A 520 15.45 40.97 -9.39
C GLN A 520 14.69 42.25 -9.04
N LYS A 521 13.48 42.43 -9.58
CA LYS A 521 12.64 43.59 -9.28
C LYS A 521 12.34 43.67 -7.79
N ILE A 522 12.02 42.55 -7.15
CA ILE A 522 11.72 42.51 -5.71
C ILE A 522 12.98 42.84 -4.88
N LEU A 523 14.09 42.14 -5.16
CA LEU A 523 15.35 42.28 -4.41
C LEU A 523 15.96 43.69 -4.54
N LEU A 524 15.98 44.25 -5.75
CA LEU A 524 16.70 45.50 -6.06
C LEU A 524 15.80 46.75 -6.12
N SER A 525 14.48 46.63 -5.97
CA SER A 525 13.56 47.79 -6.06
C SER A 525 13.93 48.94 -5.12
N ARG A 526 13.95 50.16 -5.67
CA ARG A 526 14.42 51.41 -5.04
C ARG A 526 13.31 52.37 -4.57
N GLY A 527 12.06 51.90 -4.41
CA GLY A 527 10.94 52.77 -4.04
C GLY A 527 11.04 53.35 -2.62
N TRP A 528 10.78 54.65 -2.46
CA TRP A 528 10.79 55.36 -1.15
C TRP A 528 9.74 54.83 -0.14
N ASN A 529 8.65 54.22 -0.62
CA ASN A 529 7.68 53.51 0.25
C ASN A 529 8.21 52.14 0.75
N SER A 530 9.46 51.76 0.46
CA SER A 530 10.06 50.44 0.75
C SER A 530 10.94 50.37 2.02
N PHE A 531 10.85 51.38 2.90
CA PHE A 531 11.74 51.52 4.06
C PHE A 531 11.10 51.29 5.44
N MET A 532 9.77 51.22 5.57
CA MET A 532 9.09 50.96 6.84
C MET A 532 8.04 49.85 6.69
N GLY A 533 8.39 48.64 7.12
CA GLY A 533 7.50 47.49 7.21
C GLY A 533 8.28 46.18 7.24
N SER A 534 8.09 45.36 8.28
CA SER A 534 8.70 44.02 8.42
C SER A 534 8.38 43.10 7.23
N GLY A 535 7.17 43.19 6.67
CA GLY A 535 6.73 42.43 5.49
C GLY A 535 7.63 42.59 4.26
N LYS A 536 8.18 43.79 3.99
CA LYS A 536 9.00 44.05 2.78
C LYS A 536 10.41 43.46 2.83
N LEU A 537 10.95 43.21 4.02
CA LEU A 537 12.25 42.54 4.15
C LEU A 537 12.12 41.05 3.82
N ILE A 538 11.04 40.41 4.27
CA ILE A 538 10.74 39.00 4.00
C ILE A 538 10.68 38.72 2.49
N PHE A 539 10.03 39.58 1.72
CA PHE A 539 10.00 39.46 0.26
C PHE A 539 11.38 39.58 -0.40
N ARG A 540 12.25 40.45 0.12
CA ARG A 540 13.64 40.59 -0.39
C ARG A 540 14.49 39.40 -0.02
N GLU A 541 14.37 38.92 1.22
CA GLU A 541 15.03 37.70 1.70
C GLU A 541 14.58 36.51 0.84
N GLY A 542 13.28 36.28 0.69
CA GLY A 542 12.73 35.26 -0.20
C GLY A 542 13.24 35.38 -1.63
N ALA A 543 13.25 36.58 -2.21
CA ALA A 543 13.77 36.77 -3.56
C ALA A 543 15.27 36.44 -3.69
N ALA A 544 16.07 36.78 -2.69
CA ALA A 544 17.49 36.42 -2.65
C ALA A 544 17.68 34.90 -2.53
N ILE A 545 16.89 34.24 -1.68
CA ILE A 545 16.87 32.78 -1.48
C ILE A 545 16.51 32.09 -2.80
N ALA A 546 15.42 32.51 -3.46
CA ALA A 546 14.99 31.94 -4.73
C ALA A 546 16.04 32.10 -5.82
N LEU A 547 16.67 33.28 -5.94
CA LEU A 547 17.77 33.51 -6.89
C LEU A 547 18.98 32.61 -6.61
N ALA A 548 19.30 32.36 -5.34
CA ALA A 548 20.39 31.46 -4.99
C ALA A 548 20.08 30.01 -5.38
N LEU A 549 18.84 29.56 -5.17
CA LEU A 549 18.39 28.20 -5.48
C LEU A 549 18.17 27.94 -6.99
N LEU A 550 17.87 28.97 -7.79
CA LEU A 550 17.78 28.83 -9.25
C LEU A 550 19.13 28.42 -9.88
N ASP A 551 20.22 28.85 -9.25
CA ASP A 551 21.62 28.60 -9.63
C ASP A 551 21.99 28.92 -11.10
N THR A 552 21.29 29.86 -11.72
CA THR A 552 21.58 30.25 -13.11
C THR A 552 22.57 31.42 -13.20
N PRO A 553 23.31 31.58 -14.32
CA PRO A 553 24.23 32.71 -14.52
C PRO A 553 23.57 34.08 -14.32
N GLU A 554 22.33 34.23 -14.80
CA GLU A 554 21.54 35.45 -14.66
C GLU A 554 21.17 35.73 -13.21
N ALA A 555 20.81 34.68 -12.45
CA ALA A 555 20.53 34.82 -11.02
C ALA A 555 21.79 35.20 -10.23
N LYS A 556 22.94 34.60 -10.57
CA LYS A 556 24.25 34.92 -9.98
C LYS A 556 24.66 36.38 -10.20
N ASP A 557 24.44 36.94 -11.40
CA ASP A 557 24.69 38.37 -11.68
C ASP A 557 23.81 39.29 -10.81
N VAL A 558 22.53 38.94 -10.63
CA VAL A 558 21.62 39.71 -9.75
C VAL A 558 22.10 39.67 -8.29
N LEU A 559 22.51 38.51 -7.78
CA LEU A 559 23.05 38.38 -6.43
C LEU A 559 24.37 39.14 -6.26
N GLN A 560 25.24 39.16 -7.27
CA GLN A 560 26.47 39.95 -7.26
C GLN A 560 26.19 41.45 -7.18
N LYS A 561 25.13 41.93 -7.86
CA LYS A 561 24.66 43.31 -7.73
C LYS A 561 24.12 43.60 -6.32
N ALA A 562 23.41 42.66 -5.72
CA ALA A 562 22.88 42.79 -4.36
C ALA A 562 24.00 42.86 -3.30
N SER A 563 25.05 42.04 -3.42
CA SER A 563 26.18 42.03 -2.48
C SER A 563 26.96 43.36 -2.47
N LYS A 564 27.07 44.02 -3.63
CA LYS A 564 27.72 45.32 -3.79
C LYS A 564 26.80 46.51 -3.47
N SER A 565 25.54 46.27 -3.05
CA SER A 565 24.56 47.34 -2.81
C SER A 565 24.94 48.27 -1.66
N ARG A 566 24.62 49.57 -1.80
CA ARG A 566 24.78 50.55 -0.70
C ARG A 566 23.64 50.49 0.32
N PHE A 567 22.53 49.82 -0.01
CA PHE A 567 21.36 49.73 0.86
C PHE A 567 21.47 48.55 1.83
N LYS A 568 21.46 48.84 3.14
CA LYS A 568 21.57 47.83 4.21
C LYS A 568 20.52 46.71 4.11
N VAL A 569 19.29 47.06 3.73
CA VAL A 569 18.18 46.08 3.58
C VAL A 569 18.41 45.08 2.44
N ILE A 570 19.10 45.48 1.37
CA ILE A 570 19.44 44.59 0.24
C ILE A 570 20.60 43.68 0.64
N LYS A 571 21.62 44.23 1.32
CA LYS A 571 22.73 43.45 1.86
C LYS A 571 22.26 42.42 2.87
N LYS A 572 21.36 42.80 3.79
CA LYS A 572 20.76 41.89 4.77
C LYS A 572 20.02 40.73 4.09
N ALA A 573 19.26 41.01 3.04
CA ALA A 573 18.58 39.97 2.26
C ALA A 573 19.58 39.05 1.53
N PHE A 574 20.65 39.61 0.96
CA PHE A 574 21.74 38.82 0.36
C PHE A 574 22.47 37.95 1.41
N ASP A 575 22.73 38.47 2.61
CA ASP A 575 23.40 37.70 3.66
C ASP A 575 22.60 36.45 4.06
N ARG A 576 21.28 36.43 3.85
CA ARG A 576 20.43 35.25 4.05
C ARG A 576 20.72 34.12 3.08
N THR A 577 21.32 34.38 1.91
CA THR A 577 21.70 33.31 0.98
C THR A 577 22.91 32.52 1.45
N LYS A 578 23.72 33.07 2.36
CA LYS A 578 24.92 32.40 2.89
C LYS A 578 24.58 31.22 3.79
N THR A 579 23.33 31.12 4.25
CA THR A 579 22.84 30.01 5.06
C THR A 579 22.15 28.93 4.22
N ILE A 580 22.19 29.03 2.89
CA ILE A 580 21.57 28.07 1.97
C ILE A 580 22.64 27.16 1.38
N THR A 581 22.45 25.85 1.52
CA THR A 581 23.17 24.81 0.80
C THR A 581 22.53 24.61 -0.57
N VAL A 582 23.22 25.02 -1.64
CA VAL A 582 22.80 24.73 -3.02
C VAL A 582 23.23 23.31 -3.35
N SER A 583 22.27 22.40 -3.53
CA SER A 583 22.52 21.05 -3.99
C SER A 583 22.75 21.03 -5.50
N GLY A 584 24.02 20.93 -5.90
CA GLY A 584 24.42 20.54 -7.26
C GLY A 584 25.30 21.55 -8.00
N GLU A 585 26.61 21.51 -7.77
CA GLU A 585 27.58 21.92 -8.79
C GLU A 585 27.99 20.68 -9.59
N ASN A 586 27.30 20.44 -10.71
CA ASN A 586 27.89 19.74 -11.84
C ASN A 586 28.82 20.72 -12.56
N THR A 587 30.13 20.46 -12.50
CA THR A 587 31.18 21.06 -13.33
C THR A 587 32.26 19.98 -13.45
N ASN A 588 32.85 19.60 -14.58
CA ASN A 588 32.79 19.93 -16.00
C ASN A 588 33.41 18.74 -16.76
N ASP A 589 32.98 18.57 -18.03
CA ASP A 589 33.49 17.70 -19.11
C ASP A 589 33.36 16.16 -18.99
#